data_AF-A0A9D7HZV2-F1
#
_entry.id   AF-A0A9D7HZV2-F1
#
_cell.length_a   1.000
_cell.length_b   1.000
_cell.length_c   1.000
_cell.angle_alpha   90.00
_cell.angle_beta   90.00
_cell.angle_gamma   90.00
#
_symmetry.space_group_name_H-M   'P 1'
#
loop_
_entity.id
_entity.type
_entity.pdbx_description
1 polymer ?
#
loop_
_entity_poly.entity_id
_entity_poly.type
_entity_poly.pdbx_seq_one_letter_code
_entity_poly.pdbx_strand_id
1 'polypeptide(L)'
;MKKNLFLFWLLSVSLFSMAQPSDAVIRKDLTSPNTIDIKFTKTTGTRQWNSSSGNWEYVRGVHIRLKSKDYPGLVVKVVGDAVYQYVGAAKYSYQKFRTGYNEWEGIPNPTEADIEKMISSDWGKFYGYMFRRIVKLNSGPTLAKDKNFTWSNPNQVLFFMKINADVIESNTTIQTVEQEYEVRLYRDNIKDPWKSFLATTGAANTKVLSTQEVTEGKMRELEKRTLAYTLAEEEALKEVAGLPELIVPDFSSAREMADFFHDLLRNGNPELLKAAMLKTLAPHLMVDGSKTQFSWQGKEMYDKAVKQAFGGDMKYKDQYCKNYSTTSLTSKSYIYIKGVLDKAITMIGTISANDGYKEGVPQVKLKLVNLDITVRQDQDAVNFINSFSDKSKLCSN
;
A
#
# COMPACT_ATOMS: atom_id res chain seq x y z
N MET A 1 -2.17 2.82 -106.44
CA MET A 1 -2.24 1.57 -105.64
C MET A 1 -1.72 1.84 -104.24
N LYS A 2 -2.60 1.60 -103.25
CA LYS A 2 -2.40 1.35 -101.81
C LYS A 2 -1.36 2.17 -101.01
N LYS A 3 -1.88 3.21 -100.34
CA LYS A 3 -1.37 3.82 -99.11
C LYS A 3 -1.46 2.80 -97.96
N ASN A 4 -0.37 2.56 -97.22
CA ASN A 4 -0.40 1.89 -95.92
C ASN A 4 -0.05 2.91 -94.83
N LEU A 5 -1.09 3.40 -94.17
CA LEU A 5 -1.06 4.24 -92.99
C LEU A 5 -0.95 3.32 -91.77
N PHE A 6 0.23 3.21 -91.17
CA PHE A 6 0.42 2.47 -89.92
C PHE A 6 -0.03 3.36 -88.75
N LEU A 7 -1.29 3.20 -88.33
CA LEU A 7 -1.88 3.88 -87.19
C LEU A 7 -1.40 3.20 -85.91
N PHE A 8 -0.42 3.80 -85.22
CA PHE A 8 0.01 3.37 -83.89
C PHE A 8 -1.11 3.74 -82.89
N TRP A 9 -1.93 2.75 -82.53
CA TRP A 9 -2.94 2.89 -81.48
C TRP A 9 -2.23 2.82 -80.12
N LEU A 10 -1.91 3.98 -79.55
CA LEU A 10 -1.45 4.13 -78.16
C LEU A 10 -2.62 3.77 -77.23
N LEU A 11 -2.76 2.47 -76.96
CA LEU A 11 -3.60 1.92 -75.90
C LEU A 11 -3.00 2.40 -74.57
N SER A 12 -3.49 3.55 -74.13
CA SER A 12 -3.21 4.10 -72.81
C SER A 12 -3.87 3.18 -71.80
N VAL A 13 -3.17 2.11 -71.41
CA VAL A 13 -3.54 1.27 -70.28
C VAL A 13 -3.53 2.18 -69.07
N SER A 14 -4.70 2.71 -68.76
CA SER A 14 -4.96 3.40 -67.51
C SER A 14 -4.81 2.32 -66.44
N LEU A 15 -3.62 2.21 -65.87
CA LEU A 15 -3.43 1.52 -64.61
C LEU A 15 -4.49 2.10 -63.67
N PHE A 16 -5.54 1.32 -63.41
CA PHE A 16 -6.50 1.62 -62.36
C PHE A 16 -5.72 1.56 -61.04
N SER A 17 -5.01 2.64 -60.74
CA SER A 17 -4.51 2.95 -59.42
C SER A 17 -5.73 2.89 -58.51
N MET A 18 -5.80 1.88 -57.65
CA MET A 18 -6.78 1.89 -56.57
C MET A 18 -6.44 3.11 -55.71
N ALA A 19 -7.21 4.18 -55.88
CA ALA A 19 -6.89 5.47 -55.27
C ALA A 19 -7.22 5.39 -53.77
N GLN A 20 -6.23 4.95 -52.99
CA GLN A 20 -6.25 5.16 -51.55
C GLN A 20 -6.43 6.66 -51.25
N PRO A 21 -7.12 7.03 -50.17
CA PRO A 21 -7.24 8.43 -49.77
C PRO A 21 -5.87 9.09 -49.69
N SER A 22 -5.71 10.26 -50.30
CA SER A 22 -4.45 11.01 -50.22
C SER A 22 -4.29 11.63 -48.84
N ASP A 23 -3.06 11.88 -48.40
CA ASP A 23 -2.78 12.56 -47.13
C ASP A 23 -3.51 13.93 -47.04
N ALA A 24 -3.75 14.62 -48.16
CA ALA A 24 -4.52 15.86 -48.20
C ALA A 24 -6.02 15.65 -47.90
N VAL A 25 -6.62 14.60 -48.47
CA VAL A 25 -8.01 14.20 -48.16
C VAL A 25 -8.11 13.82 -46.69
N ILE A 26 -7.16 13.02 -46.19
CA ILE A 26 -7.17 12.58 -44.79
C ILE A 26 -7.02 13.76 -43.83
N ARG A 27 -6.13 14.71 -44.14
CA ARG A 27 -6.02 15.95 -43.34
C ARG A 27 -7.33 16.73 -43.32
N LYS A 28 -7.99 16.88 -44.48
CA LYS A 28 -9.27 17.58 -44.58
C LYS A 28 -10.34 16.92 -43.71
N ASP A 29 -10.49 15.60 -43.80
CA ASP A 29 -11.52 14.85 -43.08
C ASP A 29 -11.32 14.85 -41.55
N LEU A 30 -10.07 14.99 -41.11
CA LEU A 30 -9.70 15.06 -39.69
C LEU A 30 -9.61 16.49 -39.13
N THR A 31 -9.66 17.51 -39.98
CA THR A 31 -9.52 18.90 -39.54
C THR A 31 -10.84 19.41 -38.96
N SER A 32 -10.75 20.01 -37.79
CA SER A 32 -11.84 20.70 -37.09
C SER A 32 -11.39 22.11 -36.69
N PRO A 33 -12.29 23.02 -36.27
CA PRO A 33 -11.91 24.37 -35.82
C PRO A 33 -10.85 24.40 -34.70
N ASN A 34 -10.74 23.31 -33.92
CA ASN A 34 -9.79 23.20 -32.82
C ASN A 34 -8.48 22.49 -33.20
N THR A 35 -8.35 22.04 -34.45
CA THR A 35 -7.16 21.31 -34.90
C THR A 35 -5.97 22.26 -35.01
N ILE A 36 -4.88 21.90 -34.34
CA ILE A 36 -3.60 22.62 -34.37
C ILE A 36 -2.69 22.00 -35.43
N ASP A 37 -2.56 20.67 -35.41
CA ASP A 37 -1.66 19.93 -36.28
C ASP A 37 -2.11 18.48 -36.46
N ILE A 38 -1.73 17.90 -37.59
CA ILE A 38 -1.97 16.51 -37.97
C ILE A 38 -0.65 15.91 -38.47
N LYS A 39 -0.16 14.84 -37.83
CA LYS A 39 1.05 14.13 -38.28
C LYS A 39 0.74 12.66 -38.55
N PHE A 40 1.12 12.18 -39.74
CA PHE A 40 1.01 10.76 -40.05
C PHE A 40 2.11 9.97 -39.34
N THR A 41 1.76 8.80 -38.79
CA THR A 41 2.72 7.97 -38.04
C THR A 41 3.65 7.16 -38.93
N LYS A 42 3.29 6.97 -40.20
CA LYS A 42 4.05 6.24 -41.22
C LYS A 42 3.91 6.93 -42.58
N THR A 43 4.69 6.51 -43.57
CA THR A 43 4.61 7.03 -44.95
C THR A 43 3.40 6.51 -45.72
N THR A 44 2.90 5.30 -45.46
CA THR A 44 1.70 4.71 -46.10
C THR A 44 0.67 4.16 -45.10
N GLY A 45 -0.60 4.07 -45.52
CA GLY A 45 -1.66 3.37 -44.78
C GLY A 45 -1.78 1.91 -45.21
N THR A 46 -2.66 1.16 -44.54
CA THR A 46 -2.82 -0.29 -44.74
C THR A 46 -4.26 -0.61 -45.11
N ARG A 47 -4.46 -1.50 -46.10
CA ARG A 47 -5.76 -2.09 -46.38
C ARG A 47 -5.96 -3.34 -45.52
N GLN A 48 -7.09 -3.45 -44.86
CA GLN A 48 -7.43 -4.58 -43.98
C GLN A 48 -8.88 -5.03 -44.18
N TRP A 49 -9.17 -6.30 -43.95
CA TRP A 49 -10.54 -6.82 -43.95
C TRP A 49 -11.14 -6.64 -42.56
N ASN A 50 -12.29 -5.96 -42.45
CA ASN A 50 -13.05 -5.87 -41.22
C ASN A 50 -14.18 -6.89 -41.25
N SER A 51 -13.99 -8.00 -40.55
CA SER A 51 -14.94 -9.12 -40.45
C SER A 51 -16.29 -8.72 -39.83
N SER A 52 -16.30 -7.78 -38.88
CA SER A 52 -17.54 -7.31 -38.25
C SER A 52 -18.43 -6.51 -39.20
N SER A 53 -17.82 -5.73 -40.09
CA SER A 53 -18.55 -4.97 -41.11
C SER A 53 -18.73 -5.72 -42.44
N GLY A 54 -18.08 -6.88 -42.59
CA GLY A 54 -18.04 -7.63 -43.85
C GLY A 54 -17.45 -6.82 -45.02
N ASN A 55 -16.53 -5.89 -44.76
CA ASN A 55 -16.02 -4.97 -45.77
C ASN A 55 -14.51 -4.69 -45.62
N TRP A 56 -13.89 -4.23 -46.70
CA TRP A 56 -12.51 -3.75 -46.69
C TRP A 56 -12.41 -2.34 -46.15
N GLU A 57 -11.40 -2.10 -45.31
CA GLU A 57 -11.03 -0.80 -44.79
C GLU A 57 -9.64 -0.39 -45.28
N TYR A 58 -9.44 0.91 -45.42
CA TYR A 58 -8.12 1.52 -45.45
C TYR A 58 -7.90 2.30 -44.16
N VAL A 59 -6.80 2.02 -43.46
CA VAL A 59 -6.45 2.67 -42.19
C VAL A 59 -5.15 3.44 -42.31
N ARG A 60 -5.14 4.65 -41.73
CA ARG A 60 -3.97 5.53 -41.71
C ARG A 60 -3.72 6.00 -40.29
N GLY A 61 -2.56 5.65 -39.71
CA GLY A 61 -2.18 6.11 -38.37
C GLY A 61 -1.83 7.60 -38.35
N VAL A 62 -2.36 8.32 -37.36
CA VAL A 62 -2.26 9.78 -37.24
C VAL A 62 -2.15 10.22 -35.77
N HIS A 63 -1.33 11.23 -35.52
CA HIS A 63 -1.33 12.05 -34.31
C HIS A 63 -2.03 13.39 -34.61
N ILE A 64 -3.13 13.68 -33.91
CA ILE A 64 -3.87 14.94 -34.05
C ILE A 64 -3.67 15.76 -32.79
N ARG A 65 -3.16 16.99 -32.91
CA ARG A 65 -3.12 17.95 -31.79
C ARG A 65 -4.34 18.87 -31.87
N LEU A 66 -5.13 18.92 -30.80
CA LEU A 66 -6.36 19.69 -30.71
C LEU A 66 -6.29 20.64 -29.51
N LYS A 67 -6.82 21.86 -29.64
CA LYS A 67 -7.16 22.68 -28.47
C LYS A 67 -8.28 22.00 -27.69
N SER A 68 -8.09 21.84 -26.38
CA SER A 68 -9.12 21.26 -25.51
C SER A 68 -10.36 22.16 -25.46
N LYS A 69 -11.55 21.55 -25.56
CA LYS A 69 -12.83 22.26 -25.40
C LYS A 69 -13.17 22.48 -23.93
N ASP A 70 -12.86 21.49 -23.10
CA ASP A 70 -13.25 21.47 -21.70
C ASP A 70 -12.23 22.20 -20.80
N TYR A 71 -10.99 22.35 -21.27
CA TYR A 71 -9.90 22.96 -20.51
C TYR A 71 -9.17 24.03 -21.34
N PRO A 72 -9.56 25.31 -21.20
CA PRO A 72 -8.92 26.41 -21.92
C PRO A 72 -7.40 26.44 -21.69
N GLY A 73 -6.64 26.59 -22.77
CA GLY A 73 -5.17 26.65 -22.74
C GLY A 73 -4.46 25.30 -22.84
N LEU A 74 -5.18 24.18 -22.72
CA LEU A 74 -4.60 22.84 -22.87
C LEU A 74 -4.69 22.31 -24.30
N VAL A 75 -3.74 21.44 -24.65
CA VAL A 75 -3.73 20.72 -25.92
C VAL A 75 -3.89 19.22 -25.66
N VAL A 76 -4.77 18.59 -26.42
CA VAL A 76 -4.96 17.13 -26.43
C VAL A 76 -4.32 16.58 -27.70
N LYS A 77 -3.33 15.71 -27.54
CA LYS A 77 -2.76 14.89 -28.60
C LYS A 77 -3.51 13.58 -28.65
N VAL A 78 -4.35 13.43 -29.67
CA VAL A 78 -5.13 12.23 -29.94
C VAL A 78 -4.31 11.34 -30.88
N VAL A 79 -3.94 10.14 -30.41
CA VAL A 79 -3.21 9.14 -31.20
C VAL A 79 -4.18 8.05 -31.62
N GLY A 80 -4.22 7.76 -32.92
CA GLY A 80 -5.16 6.77 -33.46
C GLY A 80 -5.01 6.59 -34.97
N ASP A 81 -6.08 6.17 -35.61
CA ASP A 81 -6.12 5.97 -37.06
C ASP A 81 -7.41 6.46 -37.71
N ALA A 82 -7.27 7.05 -38.90
CA ALA A 82 -8.38 7.39 -39.76
C ALA A 82 -8.81 6.16 -40.56
N VAL A 83 -10.09 5.81 -40.47
CA VAL A 83 -10.66 4.61 -41.08
C VAL A 83 -11.55 5.01 -42.25
N TYR A 84 -11.28 4.41 -43.40
CA TYR A 84 -12.06 4.57 -44.61
C TYR A 84 -12.61 3.23 -45.06
N GLN A 85 -13.90 3.19 -45.38
CA GLN A 85 -14.55 1.97 -45.83
C GLN A 85 -14.62 1.92 -47.36
N TYR A 86 -14.43 0.74 -47.93
CA TYR A 86 -14.54 0.53 -49.37
C TYR A 86 -16.00 0.65 -49.85
N VAL A 87 -16.23 1.47 -50.87
CA VAL A 87 -17.58 1.77 -51.41
C VAL A 87 -17.77 1.33 -52.86
N GLY A 88 -16.87 0.49 -53.38
CA GLY A 88 -16.90 0.04 -54.78
C GLY A 88 -16.12 0.95 -55.73
N ALA A 89 -15.94 0.50 -56.98
CA ALA A 89 -15.22 1.22 -58.04
C ALA A 89 -13.85 1.77 -57.63
N ALA A 90 -13.09 1.02 -56.81
CA ALA A 90 -11.79 1.42 -56.29
C ALA A 90 -11.81 2.68 -55.38
N LYS A 91 -12.95 3.02 -54.77
CA LYS A 91 -13.13 4.19 -53.91
C LYS A 91 -13.29 3.84 -52.45
N TYR A 92 -12.87 4.78 -51.61
CA TYR A 92 -12.96 4.74 -50.16
C TYR A 92 -13.71 5.96 -49.64
N SER A 93 -14.58 5.77 -48.65
CA SER A 93 -15.27 6.86 -47.94
C SER A 93 -14.80 6.92 -46.50
N TYR A 94 -14.53 8.13 -46.00
CA TYR A 94 -14.21 8.33 -44.59
C TYR A 94 -15.36 7.82 -43.72
N GLN A 95 -15.03 7.05 -42.69
CA GLN A 95 -16.00 6.43 -41.82
C GLN A 95 -15.91 7.04 -40.41
N LYS A 96 -14.72 6.99 -39.80
CA LYS A 96 -14.46 7.55 -38.48
C LYS A 96 -12.96 7.70 -38.21
N PHE A 97 -12.66 8.40 -37.14
CA PHE A 97 -11.36 8.31 -36.47
C PHE A 97 -11.47 7.32 -35.30
N ARG A 98 -10.56 6.35 -35.25
CA ARG A 98 -10.45 5.41 -34.14
C ARG A 98 -9.32 5.87 -33.23
N THR A 99 -9.69 6.41 -32.06
CA THR A 99 -8.73 6.82 -31.03
C THR A 99 -8.13 5.58 -30.36
N GLY A 100 -6.79 5.53 -30.31
CA GLY A 100 -6.05 4.58 -29.49
C GLY A 100 -5.86 5.11 -28.07
N TYR A 101 -5.26 6.29 -27.92
CA TYR A 101 -5.06 6.96 -26.64
C TYR A 101 -4.94 8.48 -26.79
N ASN A 102 -5.05 9.18 -25.66
CA ASN A 102 -4.89 10.63 -25.57
C ASN A 102 -3.71 10.97 -24.66
N GLU A 103 -2.95 12.00 -25.04
CA GLU A 103 -1.95 12.66 -24.20
C GLU A 103 -2.33 14.13 -24.06
N TRP A 104 -2.08 14.71 -22.88
CA TRP A 104 -2.38 16.11 -22.58
C TRP A 104 -1.10 16.92 -22.42
N GLU A 105 -1.10 18.11 -23.01
CA GLU A 105 0.01 19.06 -22.98
C GLU A 105 -0.46 20.38 -22.34
N GLY A 106 0.48 21.13 -21.76
CA GLY A 106 0.23 22.43 -21.14
C GLY A 106 -0.16 22.37 -19.67
N ILE A 107 -0.16 21.18 -19.05
CA ILE A 107 -0.37 21.00 -17.61
C ILE A 107 1.00 21.05 -16.92
N PRO A 108 1.19 21.87 -15.87
CA PRO A 108 2.42 21.87 -15.08
C PRO A 108 2.67 20.49 -14.44
N ASN A 109 3.87 19.95 -14.61
CA ASN A 109 4.27 18.71 -13.94
C ASN A 109 4.31 18.92 -12.41
N PRO A 110 4.03 17.86 -11.62
CA PRO A 110 4.20 17.94 -10.17
C PRO A 110 5.65 18.27 -9.82
N THR A 111 5.84 19.05 -8.76
CA THR A 111 7.18 19.35 -8.26
C THR A 111 7.77 18.14 -7.55
N GLU A 112 9.10 18.10 -7.37
CA GLU A 112 9.73 17.03 -6.58
C GLU A 112 9.18 16.98 -5.15
N ALA A 113 8.87 18.14 -4.56
CA ALA A 113 8.25 18.24 -3.24
C ALA A 113 6.82 17.66 -3.21
N ASP A 114 6.02 17.88 -4.25
CA ASP A 114 4.68 17.28 -4.37
C ASP A 114 4.78 15.75 -4.44
N ILE A 115 5.74 15.24 -5.22
CA ILE A 115 5.97 13.81 -5.39
C ILE A 115 6.43 13.20 -4.06
N GLU A 116 7.42 13.81 -3.40
CA GLU A 116 7.94 13.36 -2.11
C GLU A 116 6.84 13.30 -1.05
N LYS A 117 6.03 14.35 -0.93
CA LYS A 117 4.90 14.40 0.01
C LYS A 117 3.90 13.27 -0.26
N MET A 118 3.63 12.95 -1.52
CA MET A 118 2.71 11.88 -1.88
C MET A 118 3.28 10.51 -1.54
N ILE A 119 4.53 10.21 -1.93
CA ILE A 119 5.11 8.88 -1.68
C ILE A 119 5.41 8.63 -0.20
N SER A 120 5.82 9.67 0.54
CA SER A 120 6.17 9.56 1.96
C SER A 120 4.96 9.34 2.86
N SER A 121 3.76 9.63 2.37
CA SER A 121 2.50 9.35 3.06
C SER A 121 2.23 7.86 3.23
N ASP A 122 2.79 7.01 2.36
CA ASP A 122 2.63 5.57 2.40
C ASP A 122 3.80 4.86 1.70
N TRP A 123 4.92 4.73 2.41
CA TRP A 123 6.11 4.03 1.91
C TRP A 123 5.83 2.58 1.53
N GLY A 124 4.94 1.90 2.27
CA GLY A 124 4.56 0.52 1.99
C GLY A 124 3.90 0.38 0.62
N LYS A 125 3.04 1.33 0.26
CA LYS A 125 2.41 1.38 -1.07
C LYS A 125 3.37 1.75 -2.19
N PHE A 126 4.36 2.61 -1.93
CA PHE A 126 5.39 2.95 -2.93
C PHE A 126 6.31 1.76 -3.23
N TYR A 127 6.94 1.19 -2.20
CA TYR A 127 7.91 0.10 -2.37
C TYR A 127 7.24 -1.25 -2.64
N GLY A 128 5.97 -1.43 -2.25
CA GLY A 128 5.22 -2.68 -2.40
C GLY A 128 5.90 -3.84 -1.67
N TYR A 129 6.03 -4.98 -2.33
CA TYR A 129 6.68 -6.17 -1.78
C TYR A 129 8.13 -5.92 -1.32
N MET A 130 8.84 -5.00 -1.99
CA MET A 130 10.23 -4.67 -1.65
C MET A 130 10.37 -3.98 -0.29
N PHE A 131 9.30 -3.39 0.24
CA PHE A 131 9.32 -2.63 1.49
C PHE A 131 9.88 -3.44 2.66
N ARG A 132 9.53 -4.73 2.72
CA ARG A 132 9.96 -5.67 3.76
C ARG A 132 11.30 -6.35 3.45
N ARG A 133 11.93 -6.03 2.32
CA ARG A 133 13.19 -6.66 1.87
C ARG A 133 14.35 -5.68 1.81
N ILE A 134 14.07 -4.39 1.61
CA ILE A 134 15.08 -3.34 1.60
C ILE A 134 15.71 -3.26 2.99
N VAL A 135 16.99 -3.62 3.12
CA VAL A 135 17.77 -3.50 4.38
C VAL A 135 18.55 -2.20 4.45
N LYS A 136 18.74 -1.55 3.30
CA LYS A 136 19.40 -0.25 3.21
C LYS A 136 18.98 0.47 1.93
N LEU A 137 18.60 1.73 2.04
CA LEU A 137 18.49 2.64 0.90
C LEU A 137 19.86 3.27 0.67
N ASN A 138 20.49 2.96 -0.46
CA ASN A 138 21.73 3.61 -0.90
C ASN A 138 21.43 4.94 -1.61
N SER A 139 20.29 5.00 -2.30
CA SER A 139 19.68 6.22 -2.82
C SER A 139 18.18 6.11 -2.64
N GLY A 140 17.58 7.17 -2.07
CA GLY A 140 16.14 7.30 -1.96
C GLY A 140 15.43 7.38 -3.32
N PRO A 141 14.09 7.39 -3.32
CA PRO A 141 13.30 7.49 -4.53
C PRO A 141 13.53 8.85 -5.20
N THR A 142 14.05 8.81 -6.41
CA THR A 142 14.35 9.99 -7.22
C THR A 142 13.71 9.86 -8.60
N LEU A 143 13.41 10.97 -9.26
CA LEU A 143 12.90 10.92 -10.63
C LEU A 143 13.92 10.27 -11.58
N ALA A 144 13.46 9.37 -12.44
CA ALA A 144 14.29 8.79 -13.48
C ALA A 144 14.79 9.89 -14.45
N LYS A 145 16.04 9.77 -14.91
CA LYS A 145 16.69 10.79 -15.76
C LYS A 145 15.94 11.09 -17.06
N ASP A 146 15.18 10.13 -17.58
CA ASP A 146 14.46 10.23 -18.86
C ASP A 146 13.05 10.84 -18.73
N LYS A 147 12.72 11.45 -17.57
CA LYS A 147 11.60 12.39 -17.27
C LYS A 147 10.42 12.46 -18.25
N ASN A 148 9.79 11.34 -18.58
CA ASN A 148 8.59 11.36 -19.40
C ASN A 148 7.35 11.43 -18.51
N PHE A 149 7.02 12.65 -18.06
CA PHE A 149 5.71 12.93 -17.50
C PHE A 149 4.67 12.77 -18.61
N THR A 150 3.83 11.75 -18.50
CA THR A 150 2.78 11.45 -19.46
C THR A 150 1.43 11.72 -18.82
N TRP A 151 0.73 12.73 -19.32
CA TRP A 151 -0.61 13.08 -18.87
C TRP A 151 -1.65 12.33 -19.71
N SER A 152 -2.24 11.27 -19.15
CA SER A 152 -3.33 10.53 -19.83
C SER A 152 -4.65 11.30 -19.78
N ASN A 153 -4.84 12.16 -18.78
CA ASN A 153 -5.94 13.11 -18.63
C ASN A 153 -5.51 14.25 -17.69
N PRO A 154 -6.29 15.35 -17.55
CA PRO A 154 -5.90 16.50 -16.71
C PRO A 154 -5.70 16.22 -15.22
N ASN A 155 -6.20 15.08 -14.76
CA ASN A 155 -6.28 14.68 -13.37
C ASN A 155 -5.33 13.52 -13.03
N GLN A 156 -4.53 13.06 -14.00
CA GLN A 156 -3.64 11.92 -13.83
C GLN A 156 -2.35 12.11 -14.64
N VAL A 157 -1.22 11.96 -13.95
CA VAL A 157 0.11 11.98 -14.56
C VAL A 157 0.87 10.71 -14.20
N LEU A 158 1.59 10.16 -15.18
CA LEU A 158 2.51 9.04 -15.05
C LEU A 158 3.95 9.52 -15.18
N PHE A 159 4.85 9.04 -14.34
CA PHE A 159 6.30 9.24 -14.45
C PHE A 159 7.04 8.05 -13.84
N PHE A 160 8.36 8.04 -13.97
CA PHE A 160 9.20 6.97 -13.44
C PHE A 160 10.09 7.47 -12.31
N MET A 161 10.21 6.68 -11.25
CA MET A 161 11.13 6.90 -10.14
C MET A 161 12.12 5.76 -10.03
N LYS A 162 13.33 6.05 -9.57
CA LYS A 162 14.40 5.08 -9.35
C LYS A 162 14.84 5.07 -7.89
N ILE A 163 15.21 3.88 -7.42
CA ILE A 163 15.87 3.69 -6.14
C ILE A 163 17.15 2.88 -6.35
N ASN A 164 18.08 3.02 -5.41
CA ASN A 164 19.18 2.09 -5.25
C ASN A 164 19.15 1.54 -3.83
N ALA A 165 19.11 0.22 -3.67
CA ALA A 165 18.90 -0.40 -2.37
C ALA A 165 19.61 -1.75 -2.26
N ASP A 166 19.98 -2.11 -1.04
CA ASP A 166 20.36 -3.47 -0.67
C ASP A 166 19.10 -4.20 -0.21
N VAL A 167 18.84 -5.37 -0.78
CA VAL A 167 17.58 -6.12 -0.61
C VAL A 167 17.86 -7.58 -0.28
N ILE A 168 17.08 -8.13 0.64
CA ILE A 168 17.09 -9.56 0.95
C ILE A 168 16.48 -10.30 -0.24
N GLU A 169 17.29 -11.09 -0.95
CA GLU A 169 16.79 -11.90 -2.06
C GLU A 169 16.31 -13.28 -1.60
N SER A 170 17.08 -13.93 -0.73
CA SER A 170 16.79 -15.25 -0.17
C SER A 170 17.17 -15.29 1.30
N ASN A 171 17.09 -16.47 1.94
CA ASN A 171 17.49 -16.66 3.34
C ASN A 171 19.02 -16.54 3.56
N THR A 172 19.83 -16.53 2.50
CA THR A 172 21.29 -16.40 2.57
C THR A 172 21.86 -15.35 1.63
N THR A 173 21.03 -14.71 0.79
CA THR A 173 21.52 -13.82 -0.27
C THR A 173 20.96 -12.41 -0.13
N ILE A 174 21.83 -11.43 -0.25
CA ILE A 174 21.49 -10.01 -0.41
C ILE A 174 21.92 -9.56 -1.80
N GLN A 175 21.13 -8.70 -2.42
CA GLN A 175 21.49 -8.04 -3.67
C GLN A 175 21.48 -6.53 -3.50
N THR A 176 22.43 -5.85 -4.15
CA THR A 176 22.27 -4.42 -4.41
C THR A 176 21.57 -4.26 -5.75
N VAL A 177 20.44 -3.56 -5.77
CA VAL A 177 19.61 -3.38 -6.97
C VAL A 177 19.39 -1.91 -7.30
N GLU A 178 19.35 -1.60 -8.60
CA GLU A 178 18.66 -0.42 -9.12
C GLU A 178 17.27 -0.84 -9.56
N GLN A 179 16.24 -0.19 -9.01
CA GLN A 179 14.85 -0.52 -9.29
C GLN A 179 14.12 0.71 -9.79
N GLU A 180 13.44 0.58 -10.93
CA GLU A 180 12.54 1.60 -11.45
C GLU A 180 11.08 1.28 -11.13
N TYR A 181 10.32 2.31 -10.76
CA TYR A 181 8.90 2.29 -10.44
C TYR A 181 8.14 3.19 -11.40
N GLU A 182 7.08 2.68 -12.02
CA GLU A 182 6.08 3.50 -12.68
C GLU A 182 5.16 4.08 -11.59
N VAL A 183 5.12 5.41 -11.50
CA VAL A 183 4.31 6.14 -10.52
C VAL A 183 3.22 6.91 -11.25
N ARG A 184 1.99 6.76 -10.78
CA ARG A 184 0.83 7.53 -11.23
C ARG A 184 0.28 8.35 -10.08
N LEU A 185 0.12 9.66 -10.27
CA LEU A 185 -0.58 10.52 -9.32
C LEU A 185 -1.99 10.83 -9.81
N TYR A 186 -2.92 10.97 -8.86
CA TYR A 186 -4.34 11.21 -9.11
C TYR A 186 -4.87 12.37 -8.28
N ARG A 187 -5.79 13.15 -8.85
CA ARG A 187 -6.55 14.22 -8.21
C ARG A 187 -7.98 14.26 -8.76
N ASP A 188 -8.89 14.93 -8.08
CA ASP A 188 -10.29 15.00 -8.52
C ASP A 188 -10.50 16.09 -9.59
N ASN A 189 -9.83 17.24 -9.48
CA ASN A 189 -9.81 18.30 -10.49
C ASN A 189 -8.41 18.84 -10.78
N ILE A 190 -8.24 19.51 -11.92
CA ILE A 190 -6.95 20.05 -12.39
C ILE A 190 -6.30 21.08 -11.44
N LYS A 191 -7.09 21.70 -10.55
CA LYS A 191 -6.62 22.67 -9.55
C LYS A 191 -6.51 22.11 -8.14
N ASP A 192 -7.00 20.89 -7.93
CA ASP A 192 -7.01 20.27 -6.62
C ASP A 192 -5.61 19.72 -6.29
N PRO A 193 -5.27 19.59 -4.99
CA PRO A 193 -4.08 18.88 -4.57
C PRO A 193 -4.12 17.41 -5.02
N TRP A 194 -2.94 16.80 -5.13
CA TRP A 194 -2.83 15.36 -5.32
C TRP A 194 -3.47 14.62 -4.15
N LYS A 195 -4.26 13.59 -4.47
CA LYS A 195 -5.10 12.85 -3.53
C LYS A 195 -4.60 11.44 -3.29
N SER A 196 -4.09 10.80 -4.32
CA SER A 196 -3.58 9.44 -4.22
C SER A 196 -2.51 9.17 -5.27
N PHE A 197 -1.77 8.08 -5.08
CA PHE A 197 -0.83 7.57 -6.06
C PHE A 197 -1.01 6.07 -6.26
N LEU A 198 -0.42 5.56 -7.33
CA LEU A 198 -0.16 4.14 -7.56
C LEU A 198 1.32 4.02 -7.94
N ALA A 199 2.02 3.06 -7.34
CA ALA A 199 3.38 2.71 -7.73
C ALA A 199 3.39 1.25 -8.15
N THR A 200 3.94 0.96 -9.32
CA THR A 200 4.09 -0.40 -9.83
C THR A 200 5.52 -0.64 -10.28
N THR A 201 5.95 -1.90 -10.17
CA THR A 201 7.23 -2.36 -10.65
C THR A 201 7.06 -3.76 -11.25
N GLY A 202 7.92 -4.12 -12.21
CA GLY A 202 8.03 -5.47 -12.76
C GLY A 202 9.49 -5.92 -12.78
N ALA A 203 9.72 -7.24 -12.88
CA ALA A 203 11.07 -7.82 -12.86
C ALA A 203 11.99 -7.28 -13.97
N ALA A 204 11.43 -6.89 -15.12
CA ALA A 204 12.18 -6.25 -16.21
C ALA A 204 12.76 -4.88 -15.84
N ASN A 205 12.28 -4.27 -14.76
CA ASN A 205 12.68 -2.94 -14.29
C ASN A 205 13.68 -3.02 -13.12
N THR A 206 14.14 -4.23 -12.77
CA THR A 206 15.13 -4.48 -11.72
C THR A 206 16.48 -4.78 -12.36
N LYS A 207 17.51 -4.01 -12.00
CA LYS A 207 18.89 -4.28 -12.38
C LYS A 207 19.70 -4.67 -11.15
N VAL A 208 20.13 -5.93 -11.10
CA VAL A 208 21.05 -6.41 -10.06
C VAL A 208 22.44 -5.85 -10.35
N LEU A 209 22.99 -5.13 -9.37
CA LEU A 209 24.32 -4.50 -9.45
C LEU A 209 25.39 -5.37 -8.78
N SER A 210 25.02 -6.05 -7.69
CA SER A 210 25.88 -7.00 -7.00
C SER A 210 25.05 -8.01 -6.20
N THR A 211 25.69 -9.12 -5.85
CA THR A 211 25.12 -10.19 -5.02
C THR A 211 26.13 -10.55 -3.94
N GLN A 212 25.66 -10.77 -2.72
CA GLN A 212 26.46 -11.17 -1.58
C GLN A 212 25.76 -12.32 -0.82
N GLU A 213 26.51 -13.38 -0.54
CA GLU A 213 26.09 -14.42 0.40
C GLU A 213 26.39 -14.00 1.85
N VAL A 214 25.47 -14.32 2.76
CA VAL A 214 25.56 -14.07 4.19
C VAL A 214 25.11 -15.30 4.96
N THR A 215 25.61 -15.44 6.19
CA THR A 215 25.18 -16.53 7.08
C THR A 215 23.74 -16.33 7.53
N GLU A 216 23.05 -17.42 7.88
CA GLU A 216 21.68 -17.34 8.40
C GLU A 216 21.58 -16.44 9.64
N GLY A 217 22.58 -16.50 10.54
CA GLY A 217 22.64 -15.63 11.71
C GLY A 217 22.73 -14.15 11.34
N LYS A 218 23.50 -13.81 10.29
CA LYS A 218 23.56 -12.44 9.77
C LYS A 218 22.26 -12.04 9.08
N MET A 219 21.58 -12.95 8.39
CA MET A 219 20.29 -12.69 7.74
C MET A 219 19.21 -12.32 8.76
N ARG A 220 19.09 -13.06 9.86
CA ARG A 220 18.14 -12.73 10.94
C ARG A 220 18.35 -11.33 11.51
N GLU A 221 19.60 -10.89 11.61
CA GLU A 221 19.92 -9.53 12.05
C GLU A 221 19.59 -8.45 11.00
N LEU A 222 19.57 -8.81 9.72
CA LEU A 222 19.20 -7.90 8.64
C LEU A 222 17.68 -7.78 8.46
N GLU A 223 16.93 -8.86 8.68
CA GLU A 223 15.46 -8.85 8.69
C GLU A 223 14.91 -7.82 9.71
N LYS A 224 15.59 -7.69 10.87
CA LYS A 224 15.36 -6.69 11.92
C LYS A 224 15.84 -5.28 11.58
N ARG A 225 16.31 -5.05 10.35
CA ARG A 225 16.81 -3.77 9.84
C ARG A 225 16.22 -3.44 8.48
N THR A 226 15.18 -4.16 8.08
CA THR A 226 14.44 -3.81 6.87
C THR A 226 13.78 -2.45 7.04
N LEU A 227 13.57 -1.73 5.94
CA LEU A 227 12.95 -0.41 5.95
C LEU A 227 11.58 -0.44 6.61
N ALA A 228 10.79 -1.49 6.33
CA ALA A 228 9.52 -1.73 7.00
C ALA A 228 9.68 -1.88 8.53
N TYR A 229 10.68 -2.65 8.98
CA TYR A 229 10.95 -2.82 10.40
C TYR A 229 11.38 -1.50 11.05
N THR A 230 12.35 -0.80 10.45
CA THR A 230 12.91 0.44 11.00
C THR A 230 11.85 1.52 11.13
N LEU A 231 11.04 1.74 10.09
CA LEU A 231 9.97 2.75 10.15
C LEU A 231 8.87 2.37 11.15
N ALA A 232 8.54 1.08 11.27
CA ALA A 232 7.58 0.61 12.27
C ALA A 232 8.12 0.79 13.70
N GLU A 233 9.42 0.58 13.93
CA GLU A 233 10.06 0.80 15.23
C GLU A 233 10.14 2.29 15.56
N GLU A 234 10.48 3.15 14.60
CA GLU A 234 10.47 4.61 14.77
C GLU A 234 9.09 5.13 15.15
N GLU A 235 8.03 4.63 14.52
CA GLU A 235 6.66 5.01 14.85
C GLU A 235 6.24 4.48 16.23
N ALA A 236 6.57 3.22 16.53
CA ALA A 236 6.31 2.65 17.85
C ALA A 236 7.07 3.41 18.96
N LEU A 237 8.29 3.86 18.71
CA LEU A 237 9.05 4.68 19.65
C LEU A 237 8.37 6.03 19.95
N LYS A 238 7.80 6.69 18.94
CA LYS A 238 7.02 7.93 19.16
C LYS A 238 5.79 7.66 20.01
N GLU A 239 5.09 6.55 19.75
CA GLU A 239 3.92 6.17 20.54
C GLU A 239 4.33 5.87 22.00
N VAL A 240 5.41 5.11 22.19
CA VAL A 240 5.94 4.78 23.52
C VAL A 240 6.40 6.02 24.28
N ALA A 241 6.99 7.01 23.60
CA ALA A 241 7.40 8.27 24.21
C ALA A 241 6.21 9.09 24.76
N GLY A 242 5.00 8.86 24.24
CA GLY A 242 3.77 9.46 24.75
C GLY A 242 3.13 8.71 25.91
N LEU A 243 3.59 7.49 26.24
CA LEU A 243 3.01 6.71 27.32
C LEU A 243 3.42 7.24 28.70
N PRO A 244 2.55 7.07 29.72
CA PRO A 244 2.87 7.45 31.08
C PRO A 244 4.09 6.68 31.59
N GLU A 245 4.94 7.37 32.36
CA GLU A 245 6.04 6.72 33.05
C GLU A 245 5.48 5.71 34.07
N LEU A 246 5.92 4.46 33.94
CA LEU A 246 5.48 3.36 34.79
C LEU A 246 6.69 2.56 35.26
N ILE A 247 6.86 2.47 36.58
CA ILE A 247 7.84 1.59 37.19
C ILE A 247 7.22 0.20 37.31
N VAL A 248 7.78 -0.75 36.59
CA VAL A 248 7.39 -2.16 36.68
C VAL A 248 8.34 -2.84 37.66
N PRO A 249 7.85 -3.45 38.74
CA PRO A 249 8.69 -4.12 39.71
C PRO A 249 9.29 -5.40 39.11
N ASP A 250 10.43 -5.84 39.65
CA ASP A 250 10.97 -7.15 39.36
C ASP A 250 10.16 -8.20 40.15
N PHE A 251 9.27 -8.90 39.44
CA PHE A 251 8.37 -9.88 40.04
C PHE A 251 9.11 -11.14 40.48
N SER A 252 8.96 -11.53 41.74
CA SER A 252 9.49 -12.78 42.29
C SER A 252 8.58 -13.99 42.00
N SER A 253 7.30 -13.74 41.71
CA SER A 253 6.31 -14.79 41.48
C SER A 253 5.17 -14.37 40.55
N ALA A 254 4.46 -15.36 39.99
CA ALA A 254 3.25 -15.13 39.20
C ALA A 254 2.16 -14.39 39.99
N ARG A 255 2.13 -14.57 41.32
CA ARG A 255 1.17 -13.89 42.19
C ARG A 255 1.43 -12.40 42.26
N GLU A 256 2.68 -11.97 42.44
CA GLU A 256 3.03 -10.55 42.45
C GLU A 256 2.72 -9.87 41.11
N MET A 257 3.00 -10.56 39.99
CA MET A 257 2.64 -10.06 38.67
C MET A 257 1.11 -9.97 38.50
N ALA A 258 0.36 -10.96 38.98
CA ALA A 258 -1.09 -10.92 38.95
C ALA A 258 -1.67 -9.81 39.81
N ASP A 259 -1.13 -9.55 41.00
CA ASP A 259 -1.54 -8.44 41.87
C ASP A 259 -1.30 -7.08 41.19
N PHE A 260 -0.15 -6.91 40.54
CA PHE A 260 0.18 -5.71 39.78
C PHE A 260 -0.78 -5.48 38.60
N PHE A 261 -1.00 -6.49 37.75
CA PHE A 261 -1.93 -6.37 36.63
C PHE A 261 -3.38 -6.21 37.09
N HIS A 262 -3.78 -6.85 38.18
CA HIS A 262 -5.10 -6.69 38.76
C HIS A 262 -5.35 -5.24 39.22
N ASP A 263 -4.40 -4.64 39.94
CA ASP A 263 -4.48 -3.23 40.34
C ASP A 263 -4.54 -2.30 39.11
N LEU A 264 -3.70 -2.58 38.10
CA LEU A 264 -3.67 -1.82 36.85
C LEU A 264 -4.99 -1.87 36.09
N LEU A 265 -5.62 -3.04 36.00
CA LEU A 265 -6.92 -3.21 35.33
C LEU A 265 -8.06 -2.55 36.11
N ARG A 266 -7.96 -2.48 37.43
CA ARG A 266 -8.96 -1.81 38.28
C ARG A 266 -8.85 -0.29 38.26
N ASN A 267 -7.63 0.21 38.42
CA ASN A 267 -7.37 1.60 38.81
C ASN A 267 -6.61 2.38 37.74
N GLY A 268 -6.04 1.70 36.75
CA GLY A 268 -5.33 2.30 35.63
C GLY A 268 -6.24 2.64 34.45
N ASN A 269 -5.61 2.74 33.29
CA ASN A 269 -6.23 3.09 32.01
C ASN A 269 -5.53 2.32 30.86
N PRO A 270 -6.03 2.41 29.60
CA PRO A 270 -5.43 1.69 28.48
C PRO A 270 -3.95 2.01 28.20
N GLU A 271 -3.49 3.24 28.48
CA GLU A 271 -2.10 3.66 28.26
C GLU A 271 -1.16 3.07 29.30
N LEU A 272 -1.56 3.07 30.57
CA LEU A 272 -0.84 2.40 31.66
C LEU A 272 -0.76 0.88 31.44
N LEU A 273 -1.86 0.27 30.96
CA LEU A 273 -1.85 -1.14 30.58
C LEU A 273 -0.85 -1.40 29.44
N LYS A 274 -0.83 -0.54 28.42
CA LYS A 274 0.12 -0.67 27.31
C LYS A 274 1.57 -0.54 27.79
N ALA A 275 1.85 0.47 28.61
CA ALA A 275 3.19 0.69 29.18
C ALA A 275 3.66 -0.51 30.02
N ALA A 276 2.77 -1.11 30.81
CA ALA A 276 3.07 -2.34 31.55
C ALA A 276 3.36 -3.51 30.61
N MET A 277 2.47 -3.78 29.67
CA MET A 277 2.59 -4.92 28.75
C MET A 277 3.87 -4.84 27.92
N LEU A 278 4.24 -3.68 27.39
CA LEU A 278 5.49 -3.52 26.64
C LEU A 278 6.74 -3.89 27.46
N LYS A 279 6.71 -3.71 28.78
CA LYS A 279 7.83 -4.03 29.68
C LYS A 279 7.83 -5.49 30.17
N THR A 280 6.65 -6.12 30.22
CA THR A 280 6.49 -7.44 30.84
C THR A 280 6.15 -8.56 29.87
N LEU A 281 5.76 -8.28 28.62
CA LEU A 281 5.35 -9.32 27.68
C LEU A 281 6.46 -10.32 27.38
N ALA A 282 6.06 -11.57 27.16
CA ALA A 282 6.94 -12.62 26.69
C ALA A 282 7.47 -12.31 25.28
N PRO A 283 8.72 -12.70 24.94
CA PRO A 283 9.33 -12.35 23.64
C PRO A 283 8.50 -12.73 22.40
N HIS A 284 7.79 -13.86 22.41
CA HIS A 284 6.96 -14.30 21.28
C HIS A 284 5.68 -13.44 21.06
N LEU A 285 5.35 -12.57 22.01
CA LEU A 285 4.26 -11.58 21.92
C LEU A 285 4.77 -10.20 21.46
N MET A 286 6.07 -10.09 21.21
CA MET A 286 6.73 -8.91 20.64
C MET A 286 7.19 -9.23 19.22
N VAL A 287 7.36 -8.21 18.38
CA VAL A 287 8.09 -8.39 17.12
C VAL A 287 9.53 -8.78 17.46
N ASP A 288 10.08 -9.79 16.78
CA ASP A 288 11.43 -10.28 17.08
C ASP A 288 12.47 -9.14 17.04
N GLY A 289 13.33 -9.08 18.07
CA GLY A 289 14.30 -8.00 18.28
C GLY A 289 13.72 -6.65 18.74
N SER A 290 12.40 -6.45 18.75
CA SER A 290 11.77 -5.20 19.18
C SER A 290 11.42 -5.24 20.67
N LYS A 291 11.49 -4.07 21.31
CA LYS A 291 10.99 -3.83 22.68
C LYS A 291 9.80 -2.88 22.72
N THR A 292 9.38 -2.36 21.58
CA THR A 292 8.34 -1.32 21.48
C THR A 292 7.14 -1.77 20.64
N GLN A 293 7.30 -2.81 19.82
CA GLN A 293 6.26 -3.33 18.94
C GLN A 293 5.70 -4.65 19.45
N PHE A 294 4.38 -4.71 19.61
CA PHE A 294 3.68 -5.97 19.79
C PHE A 294 3.70 -6.79 18.48
N SER A 295 3.82 -8.11 18.61
CA SER A 295 3.44 -9.01 17.52
C SER A 295 1.92 -8.96 17.29
N TRP A 296 1.44 -9.62 16.24
CA TRP A 296 -0.01 -9.72 16.02
C TRP A 296 -0.74 -10.34 17.23
N GLN A 297 -0.19 -11.42 17.80
CA GLN A 297 -0.75 -12.06 19.00
C GLN A 297 -0.69 -11.13 20.23
N GLY A 298 0.42 -10.42 20.43
CA GLY A 298 0.55 -9.47 21.54
C GLY A 298 -0.44 -8.32 21.41
N LYS A 299 -0.65 -7.80 20.19
CA LYS A 299 -1.61 -6.73 19.91
C LYS A 299 -3.04 -7.20 20.12
N GLU A 300 -3.39 -8.41 19.67
CA GLU A 300 -4.71 -9.00 19.88
C GLU A 300 -5.00 -9.18 21.38
N MET A 301 -4.02 -9.68 22.15
CA MET A 301 -4.13 -9.80 23.61
C MET A 301 -4.34 -8.43 24.28
N TYR A 302 -3.57 -7.42 23.90
CA TYR A 302 -3.75 -6.05 24.39
C TYR A 302 -5.15 -5.50 24.06
N ASP A 303 -5.60 -5.61 22.81
CA ASP A 303 -6.88 -5.07 22.36
C ASP A 303 -8.06 -5.74 23.06
N LYS A 304 -8.02 -7.06 23.23
CA LYS A 304 -9.02 -7.81 23.99
C LYS A 304 -9.03 -7.37 25.45
N ALA A 305 -7.85 -7.26 26.09
CA ALA A 305 -7.75 -6.83 27.47
C ALA A 305 -8.31 -5.41 27.67
N VAL A 306 -7.97 -4.46 26.78
CA VAL A 306 -8.51 -3.09 26.82
C VAL A 306 -10.02 -3.07 26.65
N LYS A 307 -10.53 -3.79 25.65
CA LYS A 307 -11.97 -3.87 25.37
C LYS A 307 -12.73 -4.42 26.57
N GLN A 308 -12.24 -5.49 27.18
CA GLN A 308 -12.91 -6.16 28.29
C GLN A 308 -12.78 -5.36 29.59
N ALA A 309 -11.62 -4.79 29.87
CA ALA A 309 -11.37 -4.13 31.14
C ALA A 309 -11.93 -2.70 31.22
N PHE A 310 -11.81 -1.96 30.11
CA PHE A 310 -12.10 -0.52 30.05
C PHE A 310 -13.24 -0.18 29.07
N GLY A 311 -13.69 -1.11 28.23
CA GLY A 311 -14.82 -0.94 27.32
C GLY A 311 -16.18 -1.27 27.96
N GLY A 312 -17.27 -1.14 27.20
CA GLY A 312 -18.63 -1.53 27.62
C GLY A 312 -19.27 -0.64 28.70
N ASP A 313 -20.46 -1.02 29.16
CA ASP A 313 -21.16 -0.32 30.25
C ASP A 313 -20.60 -0.71 31.62
N MET A 314 -20.22 -1.98 31.78
CA MET A 314 -19.55 -2.50 32.97
C MET A 314 -18.05 -2.62 32.76
N LYS A 315 -17.26 -2.13 33.72
CA LYS A 315 -15.79 -2.21 33.67
C LYS A 315 -15.25 -3.32 34.56
N TYR A 316 -13.98 -3.66 34.37
CA TYR A 316 -13.26 -4.59 35.25
C TYR A 316 -13.42 -4.23 36.72
N LYS A 317 -13.20 -2.96 37.06
CA LYS A 317 -13.26 -2.47 38.45
C LYS A 317 -14.62 -2.64 39.13
N ASP A 318 -15.69 -2.78 38.35
CA ASP A 318 -17.05 -2.96 38.84
C ASP A 318 -17.36 -4.43 39.18
N GLN A 319 -16.67 -5.37 38.53
CA GLN A 319 -16.92 -6.81 38.68
C GLN A 319 -15.86 -7.55 39.47
N TYR A 320 -14.69 -6.97 39.65
CA TYR A 320 -13.63 -7.56 40.44
C TYR A 320 -13.52 -6.81 41.77
N CYS A 321 -12.92 -7.40 42.79
CA CYS A 321 -12.70 -6.79 44.12
C CYS A 321 -11.23 -6.48 44.34
N LYS A 322 -10.89 -5.43 45.10
CA LYS A 322 -9.48 -5.05 45.35
C LYS A 322 -8.69 -6.19 46.00
N ASN A 323 -9.30 -6.78 47.02
CA ASN A 323 -8.87 -8.06 47.56
C ASN A 323 -9.67 -9.12 46.81
N TYR A 324 -9.00 -9.89 45.95
CA TYR A 324 -9.66 -10.88 45.12
C TYR A 324 -9.46 -12.28 45.66
N SER A 325 -10.43 -13.15 45.40
CA SER A 325 -10.29 -14.60 45.57
C SER A 325 -9.82 -15.25 44.28
N THR A 326 -9.14 -16.39 44.41
CA THR A 326 -8.67 -17.19 43.28
C THR A 326 -9.52 -18.44 43.08
N THR A 327 -9.54 -18.99 41.87
CA THR A 327 -10.17 -20.29 41.61
C THR A 327 -9.19 -21.44 41.89
N SER A 328 -9.71 -22.66 41.99
CA SER A 328 -8.93 -23.89 42.16
C SER A 328 -8.02 -24.23 40.97
N LEU A 329 -8.20 -23.57 39.82
CA LEU A 329 -7.36 -23.73 38.64
C LEU A 329 -6.01 -22.99 38.75
N THR A 330 -5.85 -22.19 39.81
CA THR A 330 -4.62 -21.43 40.06
C THR A 330 -3.42 -22.35 40.26
N SER A 331 -2.31 -22.02 39.61
CA SER A 331 -1.05 -22.74 39.65
C SER A 331 0.12 -21.77 39.83
N LYS A 332 1.36 -22.29 39.85
CA LYS A 332 2.57 -21.45 39.94
C LYS A 332 2.75 -20.50 38.76
N SER A 333 2.15 -20.78 37.61
CA SER A 333 2.33 -20.01 36.37
C SER A 333 1.06 -19.32 35.89
N TYR A 334 -0.11 -19.74 36.37
CA TYR A 334 -1.41 -19.19 35.96
C TYR A 334 -2.23 -18.82 37.20
N ILE A 335 -2.58 -17.54 37.32
CA ILE A 335 -3.44 -17.03 38.39
C ILE A 335 -4.82 -16.76 37.81
N TYR A 336 -5.84 -17.39 38.39
CA TYR A 336 -7.23 -17.20 38.00
C TYR A 336 -7.96 -16.39 39.07
N ILE A 337 -8.26 -15.15 38.74
CA ILE A 337 -8.95 -14.18 39.60
C ILE A 337 -10.46 -14.30 39.40
N LYS A 338 -11.19 -14.49 40.49
CA LYS A 338 -12.65 -14.57 40.48
C LYS A 338 -13.27 -13.18 40.63
N GLY A 339 -14.24 -12.85 39.78
CA GLY A 339 -15.12 -11.70 39.93
C GLY A 339 -16.26 -11.97 40.91
N VAL A 340 -17.02 -10.93 41.25
CA VAL A 340 -18.20 -11.01 42.12
C VAL A 340 -19.37 -11.72 41.44
N LEU A 341 -19.37 -11.76 40.10
CA LEU A 341 -20.36 -12.45 39.29
C LEU A 341 -19.84 -13.83 38.87
N ASP A 342 -20.76 -14.79 38.74
CA ASP A 342 -20.43 -16.08 38.11
C ASP A 342 -19.92 -15.85 36.67
N LYS A 343 -18.97 -16.69 36.25
CA LYS A 343 -18.28 -16.64 34.95
C LYS A 343 -17.46 -15.38 34.66
N ALA A 344 -17.41 -14.40 35.57
CA ALA A 344 -16.43 -13.31 35.49
C ALA A 344 -15.08 -13.82 36.01
N ILE A 345 -14.23 -14.34 35.12
CA ILE A 345 -12.91 -14.89 35.46
C ILE A 345 -11.84 -14.16 34.65
N THR A 346 -10.76 -13.80 35.34
CA THR A 346 -9.56 -13.26 34.71
C THR A 346 -8.40 -14.22 34.90
N MET A 347 -7.71 -14.55 33.82
CA MET A 347 -6.56 -15.43 33.82
C MET A 347 -5.31 -14.62 33.48
N ILE A 348 -4.31 -14.69 34.36
CA ILE A 348 -2.99 -14.08 34.16
C ILE A 348 -1.97 -15.21 34.10
N GLY A 349 -1.37 -15.39 32.93
CA GLY A 349 -0.37 -16.42 32.66
C GLY A 349 1.03 -15.82 32.60
N THR A 350 2.00 -16.51 33.19
CA THR A 350 3.39 -16.08 33.28
C THR A 350 4.37 -17.19 32.91
N ILE A 351 5.53 -16.80 32.39
CA ILE A 351 6.67 -17.70 32.13
C ILE A 351 7.97 -17.06 32.59
N SER A 352 8.96 -17.87 32.95
CA SER A 352 10.33 -17.38 33.09
C SER A 352 10.97 -17.34 31.70
N ALA A 353 11.46 -16.18 31.29
CA ALA A 353 12.11 -15.99 29.99
C ALA A 353 13.42 -15.23 30.14
N ASN A 354 14.33 -15.48 29.20
CA ASN A 354 15.56 -14.70 29.09
C ASN A 354 15.23 -13.25 28.68
N ASP A 355 15.69 -12.29 29.47
CA ASP A 355 15.51 -10.85 29.29
C ASP A 355 16.83 -10.14 28.90
N GLY A 356 17.84 -10.91 28.50
CA GLY A 356 19.12 -10.41 28.03
C GLY A 356 20.30 -11.05 28.76
N TYR A 357 21.50 -10.49 28.56
CA TYR A 357 22.71 -11.00 29.20
C TYR A 357 23.41 -9.88 29.95
N LYS A 358 23.91 -10.18 31.14
CA LYS A 358 24.83 -9.32 31.89
C LYS A 358 26.11 -10.09 32.08
N GLU A 359 27.22 -9.57 31.55
CA GLU A 359 28.55 -10.21 31.63
C GLU A 359 28.54 -11.68 31.14
N GLY A 360 27.77 -11.96 30.08
CA GLY A 360 27.64 -13.31 29.51
C GLY A 360 26.66 -14.22 30.25
N VAL A 361 26.03 -13.78 31.34
CA VAL A 361 25.05 -14.55 32.11
C VAL A 361 23.61 -14.17 31.69
N PRO A 362 22.77 -15.13 31.27
CA PRO A 362 21.35 -14.88 31.00
C PRO A 362 20.64 -14.27 32.21
N GLN A 363 19.92 -13.19 31.98
CA GLN A 363 19.09 -12.53 32.97
C GLN A 363 17.67 -13.06 32.82
N VAL A 364 17.25 -13.98 33.69
CA VAL A 364 15.91 -14.57 33.61
C VAL A 364 14.94 -13.73 34.42
N LYS A 365 13.83 -13.32 33.78
CA LYS A 365 12.74 -12.60 34.45
C LYS A 365 11.41 -13.27 34.18
N LEU A 366 10.45 -13.03 35.07
CA LEU A 366 9.07 -13.41 34.84
C LEU A 366 8.45 -12.50 33.77
N LYS A 367 7.78 -13.10 32.79
CA LYS A 367 7.12 -12.41 31.68
C LYS A 367 5.65 -12.84 31.57
N LEU A 368 4.81 -11.91 31.17
CA LEU A 368 3.40 -12.10 30.89
C LEU A 368 3.25 -12.85 29.54
N VAL A 369 2.62 -14.02 29.57
CA VAL A 369 2.28 -14.80 28.37
C VAL A 369 0.78 -14.82 28.08
N ASN A 370 -0.05 -14.49 29.07
CA ASN A 370 -1.50 -14.49 28.89
C ASN A 370 -2.18 -13.47 29.80
N LEU A 371 -3.19 -12.80 29.29
CA LEU A 371 -4.06 -11.84 29.98
C LEU A 371 -5.44 -11.96 29.35
N ASP A 372 -6.23 -12.88 29.87
CA ASP A 372 -7.61 -13.11 29.43
C ASP A 372 -8.57 -12.59 30.48
N ILE A 373 -9.52 -11.76 30.07
CA ILE A 373 -10.39 -11.01 30.95
C ILE A 373 -11.83 -11.23 30.51
N THR A 374 -12.66 -11.73 31.41
CA THR A 374 -14.10 -11.85 31.16
C THR A 374 -14.86 -10.89 32.06
N VAL A 375 -15.47 -9.87 31.46
CA VAL A 375 -16.42 -8.96 32.12
C VAL A 375 -17.81 -9.22 31.54
N ARG A 376 -18.80 -9.51 32.38
CA ARG A 376 -20.18 -9.71 31.93
C ARG A 376 -20.80 -8.37 31.53
N GLN A 377 -21.42 -8.31 30.36
CA GLN A 377 -22.08 -7.11 29.83
C GLN A 377 -23.59 -7.27 29.70
N ASP A 378 -24.13 -8.41 30.10
CA ASP A 378 -25.57 -8.68 30.02
C ASP A 378 -26.35 -7.88 31.08
N GLN A 379 -27.64 -7.63 30.79
CA GLN A 379 -28.48 -6.76 31.62
C GLN A 379 -28.65 -7.27 33.06
N ASP A 380 -28.62 -8.59 33.26
CA ASP A 380 -28.70 -9.19 34.60
C ASP A 380 -27.46 -8.83 35.43
N ALA A 381 -26.26 -8.96 34.85
CA ALA A 381 -25.01 -8.51 35.49
C ALA A 381 -25.03 -7.01 35.84
N VAL A 382 -25.50 -6.17 34.91
CA VAL A 382 -25.63 -4.72 35.11
C VAL A 382 -26.58 -4.42 36.27
N ASN A 383 -27.78 -5.03 36.25
CA ASN A 383 -28.80 -4.84 37.27
C ASN A 383 -28.32 -5.30 38.64
N PHE A 384 -27.65 -6.46 38.71
CA PHE A 384 -27.09 -6.98 39.96
C PHE A 384 -26.11 -6.00 40.57
N ILE A 385 -25.11 -5.52 39.81
CA ILE A 385 -24.11 -4.60 40.34
C ILE A 385 -24.74 -3.26 40.76
N ASN A 386 -25.66 -2.74 39.96
CA ASN A 386 -26.34 -1.49 40.26
C ASN A 386 -27.37 -1.59 41.40
N SER A 387 -27.74 -2.81 41.82
CA SER A 387 -28.62 -3.01 42.98
C SER A 387 -27.95 -2.64 44.32
N PHE A 388 -26.61 -2.53 44.35
CA PHE A 388 -25.86 -2.15 45.54
C PHE A 388 -25.67 -0.63 45.59
N SER A 389 -26.32 0.03 46.56
CA SER A 389 -26.10 1.45 46.84
C SER A 389 -24.70 1.75 47.40
N ASP A 390 -24.06 0.75 48.01
CA ASP A 390 -22.69 0.78 48.49
C ASP A 390 -21.90 -0.37 47.87
N LYS A 391 -20.99 -0.04 46.94
CA LYS A 391 -20.17 -1.01 46.21
C LYS A 391 -19.23 -1.82 47.12
N SER A 392 -18.92 -1.36 48.33
CA SER A 392 -18.09 -2.15 49.25
C SER A 392 -18.76 -3.48 49.64
N LYS A 393 -20.10 -3.53 49.63
CA LYS A 393 -20.89 -4.74 49.93
C LYS A 393 -20.80 -5.82 48.85
N LEU A 394 -20.41 -5.46 47.61
CA LEU A 394 -20.10 -6.45 46.56
C LEU A 394 -18.86 -7.27 46.90
N CYS A 395 -17.94 -6.68 47.69
CA CYS A 395 -16.65 -7.26 48.05
C CYS A 395 -16.60 -7.74 49.50
N SER A 396 -17.73 -8.23 50.00
CA SER A 396 -17.84 -8.80 51.34
C SER A 396 -17.04 -10.10 51.42
N ASN A 397 -15.79 -9.99 51.91
CA ASN A 397 -14.82 -11.04 52.25
C ASN A 397 -15.08 -12.47 51.74
#